data_AF-A0A7H5ERJ7-F1
#
_entry.id   AF-A0A7H5ERJ7-F1
#
_cell.length_a   1.000
_cell.length_b   1.000
_cell.length_c   1.000
_cell.angle_alpha   90.00
_cell.angle_beta   90.00
_cell.angle_gamma   90.00
#
_symmetry.space_group_name_H-M   'P 1'
#
loop_
_entity.id
_entity.type
_entity.pdbx_description
1 polymer ?
#
loop_
_entity_poly.entity_id
_entity_poly.type
_entity_poly.pdbx_seq_one_letter_code
_entity_poly.pdbx_strand_id
1 'polypeptide(L)'
;MTFVKSLLRIARKSSASSRSGVPDGLCPNCWGRAEYGGQFYDAVRNRGLDANHKDEDVGWVQDYATKHLTGIVLHRSEGQLLCRKCKVTYRPS
;
A
#
# COMPACT_ATOMS: atom_id res chain seq x y z
N MET A 1 -5.05 -4.03 13.08
CA MET A 1 -5.55 -3.52 11.79
C MET A 1 -4.92 -2.16 11.47
N THR A 2 -3.69 -2.16 10.94
CA THR A 2 -2.87 -0.94 10.75
C THR A 2 -2.56 -0.66 9.27
N PHE A 3 -2.38 -1.69 8.44
CA PHE A 3 -2.02 -1.57 7.03
C PHE A 3 -3.11 -0.95 6.14
N VAL A 4 -4.36 -1.43 6.22
CA VAL A 4 -5.49 -0.90 5.42
C VAL A 4 -5.73 0.58 5.69
N LYS A 5 -5.57 1.03 6.95
CA LYS A 5 -5.66 2.45 7.31
C LYS A 5 -4.55 3.29 6.66
N SER A 6 -3.36 2.74 6.54
CA SER A 6 -2.23 3.40 5.87
C SER A 6 -2.48 3.55 4.36
N LEU A 7 -3.04 2.51 3.72
CA LEU A 7 -3.47 2.56 2.31
C LEU A 7 -4.59 3.57 2.07
N LEU A 8 -5.63 3.58 2.93
CA LEU A 8 -6.74 4.53 2.83
C LEU A 8 -6.26 5.98 2.93
N ARG A 9 -5.32 6.24 3.85
CA ARG A 9 -4.70 7.56 3.98
C ARG A 9 -3.99 7.97 2.69
N ILE A 10 -3.28 7.05 2.04
CA ILE A 10 -2.58 7.34 0.77
C ILE A 10 -3.57 7.53 -0.38
N ALA A 11 -4.63 6.71 -0.44
CA ALA A 11 -5.69 6.86 -1.44
C ALA A 11 -6.37 8.23 -1.36
N ARG A 12 -6.73 8.68 -0.14
CA ARG A 12 -7.38 9.98 0.09
C ARG A 12 -6.47 11.18 -0.12
N LYS A 13 -5.15 11.02 0.05
CA LYS A 13 -4.16 12.09 -0.15
C LYS A 13 -3.76 12.26 -1.64
N SER A 14 -4.28 11.44 -2.55
CA SER A 14 -3.89 11.42 -3.97
C SER A 14 -4.09 12.76 -4.72
N SER A 15 -4.84 13.72 -4.15
CA SER A 15 -4.97 15.10 -4.65
C SER A 15 -3.75 16.00 -4.38
N ALA A 16 -2.81 15.60 -3.52
CA ALA A 16 -1.66 16.42 -3.13
C ALA A 16 -0.33 15.67 -3.35
N SER A 17 0.22 15.83 -4.56
CA SER A 17 1.65 15.81 -4.94
C SER A 17 2.69 15.31 -3.91
N SER A 18 2.58 14.09 -3.40
CA SER A 18 3.67 13.43 -2.68
C SER A 18 3.72 11.95 -3.03
N ARG A 19 4.62 11.59 -3.96
CA ARG A 19 5.07 10.23 -4.29
C ARG A 19 5.80 9.53 -3.12
N SER A 20 5.66 10.06 -1.91
CA SER A 20 6.51 9.75 -0.77
C SER A 20 5.64 9.27 0.38
N GLY A 21 5.29 7.99 0.32
CA GLY A 21 4.56 7.32 1.38
C GLY A 21 4.34 5.87 0.99
N VAL A 22 5.27 5.00 1.39
CA VAL A 22 5.04 3.55 1.31
C VAL A 22 4.06 3.21 2.43
N PRO A 23 2.93 2.53 2.13
CA PRO A 23 2.01 2.10 3.17
C PRO A 23 2.72 1.19 4.18
N ASP A 24 2.42 1.37 5.46
CA ASP A 24 2.98 0.57 6.54
C ASP A 24 2.77 -0.92 6.30
N GLY A 25 3.85 -1.70 6.37
CA GLY A 25 3.80 -3.14 6.14
C GLY A 25 3.96 -3.58 4.68
N LEU A 26 4.14 -2.66 3.73
CA LEU A 26 4.56 -2.99 2.37
C LEU A 26 6.06 -2.80 2.15
N CYS A 27 6.59 -3.60 1.24
CA CYS A 27 7.97 -3.49 0.82
C CYS A 27 8.22 -2.18 0.06
N PRO A 28 9.08 -1.27 0.55
CA PRO A 28 9.35 0.01 -0.10
C PRO A 28 10.03 -0.15 -1.47
N ASN A 29 10.83 -1.22 -1.65
CA ASN A 29 11.49 -1.50 -2.93
C ASN A 29 10.47 -1.92 -4.01
N CYS A 30 9.51 -2.77 -3.64
CA CYS A 30 8.45 -3.16 -4.57
C CYS A 30 7.42 -2.04 -4.78
N TRP A 31 7.08 -1.28 -3.75
CA TRP A 31 6.18 -0.13 -3.85
C TRP A 31 6.77 0.98 -4.73
N GLY A 32 8.07 1.25 -4.59
CA GLY A 32 8.80 2.25 -5.36
C GLY A 32 9.03 1.85 -6.82
N ARG A 33 9.00 0.56 -7.15
CA ARG A 33 8.80 0.12 -8.54
C ARG A 33 7.38 0.51 -8.93
N ALA A 34 7.25 1.37 -9.92
CA ALA A 34 5.98 1.94 -10.37
C ALA A 34 4.88 0.88 -10.66
N GLU A 35 5.27 -0.38 -10.83
CA GLU A 35 4.38 -1.55 -10.90
C GLU A 35 3.32 -1.55 -9.78
N TYR A 36 3.70 -1.46 -8.50
CA TYR A 36 2.71 -1.61 -7.42
C TYR A 36 2.12 -0.27 -6.98
N GLY A 37 2.99 0.70 -6.68
CA GLY A 37 2.54 2.03 -6.25
C GLY A 37 1.75 2.74 -7.35
N GLY A 38 2.26 2.73 -8.59
CA GLY A 38 1.62 3.37 -9.73
C GLY A 38 0.25 2.76 -10.05
N GLN A 39 0.15 1.43 -10.14
CA GLN A 39 -1.13 0.76 -10.36
C GLN A 39 -2.16 1.06 -9.26
N PHE A 40 -1.71 1.18 -8.00
CA PHE A 40 -2.60 1.58 -6.91
C PHE A 40 -3.09 3.02 -7.09
N TYR A 41 -2.20 3.97 -7.38
CA TYR A 41 -2.58 5.37 -7.60
C TYR A 41 -3.53 5.53 -8.80
N ASP A 42 -3.28 4.81 -9.89
CA ASP A 42 -4.15 4.82 -11.07
C ASP A 42 -5.52 4.21 -10.74
N ALA A 43 -5.56 3.11 -10.00
CA ALA A 43 -6.81 2.48 -9.57
C ALA A 43 -7.64 3.40 -8.65
N VAL A 44 -6.98 4.07 -7.70
CA VAL A 44 -7.59 5.09 -6.81
C VAL A 44 -8.15 6.26 -7.62
N ARG A 45 -7.39 6.77 -8.59
CA ARG A 45 -7.80 7.87 -9.47
C ARG A 45 -8.98 7.50 -10.35
N ASN A 46 -8.94 6.33 -10.98
CA ASN A 46 -10.01 5.82 -11.84
C ASN A 46 -11.30 5.53 -11.06
N ARG A 47 -11.17 5.09 -9.80
CA ARG A 47 -12.31 4.86 -8.90
C ARG A 47 -12.95 6.17 -8.43
N GLY A 48 -12.21 7.28 -8.44
CA GLY A 48 -12.69 8.55 -7.91
C GLY A 48 -12.93 8.47 -6.40
N LEU A 49 -12.03 7.82 -5.64
CA LEU A 49 -12.13 7.75 -4.18
C LEU A 49 -12.06 9.17 -3.61
N ASP A 50 -13.22 9.73 -3.32
CA ASP A 50 -13.38 11.07 -2.77
C ASP A 50 -13.36 11.01 -1.25
N ALA A 51 -12.68 11.96 -0.60
CA ALA A 51 -12.45 11.94 0.85
C ALA A 51 -13.74 11.95 1.71
N ASN A 52 -14.90 12.12 1.08
CA ASN A 52 -16.22 12.20 1.70
C ASN A 52 -16.94 10.84 1.88
N HIS A 53 -16.57 9.77 1.16
CA HIS A 53 -17.26 8.47 1.20
C HIS A 53 -16.52 7.45 2.08
N LYS A 54 -16.60 7.61 3.40
CA LYS A 54 -15.64 6.98 4.33
C LYS A 54 -15.69 5.45 4.41
N ASP A 55 -16.86 4.84 4.25
CA ASP A 55 -17.08 3.41 4.51
C ASP A 55 -16.93 2.52 3.26
N GLU A 56 -17.40 2.99 2.10
CA GLU A 56 -17.30 2.21 0.83
C GLU A 56 -15.84 2.07 0.36
N ASP A 57 -15.02 3.10 0.59
CA ASP A 57 -13.59 3.09 0.26
C ASP A 57 -12.81 1.97 0.97
N VAL A 58 -13.21 1.62 2.20
CA VAL A 58 -12.48 0.67 3.05
C VAL A 58 -12.52 -0.73 2.45
N GLY A 59 -13.71 -1.19 2.05
CA GLY A 59 -13.90 -2.50 1.46
C GLY A 59 -13.13 -2.65 0.15
N TRP A 60 -13.22 -1.64 -0.72
CA TRP A 60 -12.50 -1.66 -2.00
C TRP A 60 -10.98 -1.66 -1.82
N VAL A 61 -10.43 -0.81 -0.93
CA VAL A 61 -8.98 -0.78 -0.67
C VAL A 61 -8.49 -2.11 -0.09
N GLN A 62 -9.28 -2.71 0.79
CA GLN A 62 -8.95 -4.01 1.37
C GLN A 62 -8.96 -5.14 0.32
N ASP A 63 -9.96 -5.15 -0.56
CA ASP A 63 -10.05 -6.12 -1.66
C ASP A 63 -8.91 -5.95 -2.65
N TYR A 64 -8.61 -4.71 -3.04
CA TYR A 64 -7.49 -4.42 -3.93
C TYR A 64 -6.17 -4.87 -3.31
N ALA A 65 -5.94 -4.56 -2.03
CA ALA A 65 -4.73 -4.96 -1.33
C ALA A 65 -4.58 -6.49 -1.26
N THR A 66 -5.68 -7.20 -1.01
CA THR A 66 -5.70 -8.67 -0.97
C THR A 66 -5.34 -9.28 -2.33
N LYS A 67 -5.89 -8.71 -3.41
CA LYS A 67 -5.70 -9.21 -4.79
C LYS A 67 -4.32 -8.88 -5.37
N HIS A 68 -3.80 -7.69 -5.07
CA HIS A 68 -2.65 -7.15 -5.80
C HIS A 68 -1.40 -6.91 -4.93
N LEU A 69 -1.58 -6.63 -3.62
CA LEU A 69 -0.47 -6.18 -2.76
C LEU A 69 0.06 -7.29 -1.83
N THR A 70 -0.65 -8.41 -1.69
CA THR A 70 -0.24 -9.55 -0.84
C THR A 70 1.17 -10.06 -1.12
N GLY A 71 1.59 -10.06 -2.39
CA GLY A 71 2.95 -10.47 -2.76
C GLY A 71 4.06 -9.58 -2.22
N ILE A 72 3.76 -8.31 -1.92
CA ILE A 72 4.74 -7.31 -1.46
C ILE A 72 4.58 -6.93 0.01
N VAL A 73 3.67 -7.60 0.73
CA VAL A 73 3.55 -7.48 2.19
C VAL A 73 4.84 -7.96 2.84
N LEU A 74 5.33 -7.18 3.81
CA LEU A 74 6.48 -7.54 4.62
C LEU A 74 6.07 -8.56 5.69
N HIS A 75 6.81 -9.65 5.77
CA HIS A 75 6.61 -10.69 6.77
C HIS A 75 7.66 -10.56 7.86
N ARG A 76 7.24 -10.60 9.12
CA ARG A 76 8.18 -10.61 10.24
C ARG A 76 8.77 -12.02 10.40
N SER A 77 10.09 -12.11 10.39
CA SER A 77 10.84 -13.36 10.57
C SER A 77 12.13 -13.02 11.32
N GLU A 78 12.37 -13.66 12.47
CA GLU A 78 13.61 -13.54 13.25
C GLU A 78 14.05 -12.09 13.54
N GLY A 79 13.09 -11.22 13.88
CA GLY A 79 13.34 -9.80 14.16
C GLY A 79 13.57 -8.92 12.93
N GLN A 80 13.52 -9.50 11.73
CA GLN A 80 13.60 -8.79 10.45
C GLN A 80 12.24 -8.76 9.75
N LEU A 81 12.09 -7.85 8.80
CA LEU A 81 10.96 -7.76 7.89
C LEU A 81 11.40 -8.24 6.49
N LEU A 82 10.84 -9.33 6.01
CA LEU A 82 11.18 -9.95 4.73
C LEU A 82 10.10 -9.67 3.68
N CYS A 83 10.50 -9.19 2.50
CA CYS A 83 9.64 -9.19 1.32
C CYS A 83 9.81 -10.49 0.53
N ARG A 84 8.75 -11.29 0.38
CA ARG A 84 8.80 -12.56 -0.38
C ARG A 84 8.95 -12.35 -1.89
N LYS A 85 8.46 -11.22 -2.44
CA LYS A 85 8.56 -10.90 -3.88
C LYS A 85 9.98 -10.57 -4.32
N CYS A 86 10.68 -9.68 -3.61
CA CYS A 86 12.03 -9.25 -4.00
C CYS A 86 13.15 -9.86 -3.15
N LYS A 87 12.80 -10.68 -2.15
CA LYS A 87 13.73 -11.38 -1.23
C LYS A 87 14.64 -10.45 -0.42
N VAL A 88 14.29 -9.17 -0.31
CA VAL A 88 15.00 -8.17 0.50
C VAL A 88 14.51 -8.24 1.93
N THR A 89 15.45 -8.18 2.89
CA THR A 89 15.18 -8.03 4.31
C THR A 89 15.39 -6.59 4.76
N TYR A 90 14.55 -6.15 5.69
CA TYR A 90 14.63 -4.85 6.34
C TYR A 90 14.80 -5.05 7.84
N ARG A 91 15.72 -4.28 8.44
CA ARG A 91 15.81 -4.17 9.89
C ARG A 91 14.86 -3.07 10.35
N PRO A 92 13.83 -3.35 11.16
CA PRO A 92 13.07 -2.30 11.82
C PRO A 92 14.04 -1.55 12.76
N SER A 93 14.21 -0.24 12.54
CA SER A 93 15.01 0.67 13.37
C SER A 93 14.32 0.99 14.68
#